data_AF-A0A9Q0BYP7-F1
#
_entry.id   AF-A0A9Q0BYP7-F1
#
_cell.length_a   1.000
_cell.length_b   1.000
_cell.length_c   1.000
_cell.angle_alpha   90.00
_cell.angle_beta   90.00
_cell.angle_gamma   90.00
#
_symmetry.space_group_name_H-M   'P 1'
#
loop_
_entity.id
_entity.type
_entity.pdbx_description
1 polymer ?
#
loop_
_entity_poly.entity_id
_entity_poly.type
_entity_poly.pdbx_seq_one_letter_code
_entity_poly.pdbx_strand_id
1 'polypeptide(L)'
;LQIFFRYNWREEGRFRETLLGKRVDYSGRSVIVVGPSLSLHQCGLPREIAIELFQTFLIRDLIRKHFASNTATAKRQIKEREKEPIVWEILQEVMQGHPVLLNRAPTLHRLGILAFQPILVGGRAICLHPLVCKGFNADFDGDQMAVHLPLSLEAQAEARLLMFSHINLLSPAIGDPICVPTQDMLIGLYVLTIGNRRGICANSSYDALGAYRQKKIGLDSPLWLRWKLDQRVVGSSEVPIEVQYESLGASHEIYGHYLIIRSTKDEIRYIYIRTTLGHISFYREIEEAVQGFSRARI
;
A
#
# COMPACT_ATOMS: atom_id res chain seq x y z
N LEU A 1 21.84 22.65 -12.94
CA LEU A 1 22.69 23.81 -12.59
C LEU A 1 23.68 23.38 -11.53
N GLN A 2 24.82 22.91 -12.01
CA GLN A 2 25.94 22.38 -11.25
C GLN A 2 26.91 23.55 -11.11
N ILE A 3 27.08 24.09 -9.89
CA ILE A 3 28.14 25.08 -9.64
C ILE A 3 29.13 24.46 -8.67
N PHE A 4 30.20 23.96 -9.27
CA PHE A 4 31.49 23.74 -8.63
C PHE A 4 32.02 25.08 -8.10
N PHE A 5 32.05 25.27 -6.78
CA PHE A 5 32.93 26.25 -6.16
C PHE A 5 34.07 25.50 -5.47
N ARG A 6 35.19 25.43 -6.18
CA ARG A 6 36.49 24.99 -5.65
C ARG A 6 37.11 26.21 -4.94
N TYR A 7 36.78 26.41 -3.66
CA TYR A 7 37.54 27.26 -2.76
C TYR A 7 38.04 26.44 -1.58
N ASN A 8 39.36 26.39 -1.43
CA ASN A 8 40.04 25.89 -0.24
C ASN A 8 39.53 26.66 0.99
N TRP A 9 38.75 26.00 1.84
CA TRP A 9 38.47 26.47 3.20
C TRP A 9 38.70 25.32 4.17
N ARG A 10 39.56 25.61 5.15
CA ARG A 10 39.91 24.76 6.30
C ARG A 10 38.66 24.25 7.01
N GLU A 11 38.85 23.13 7.71
CA GLU A 11 37.85 22.45 8.54
C GLU A 11 37.05 23.40 9.46
N GLU A 12 35.77 23.08 9.62
CA GLU A 12 34.86 23.41 10.72
C GLU A 12 34.59 24.90 11.04
N GLY A 13 33.50 25.43 10.46
CA GLY A 13 32.87 26.69 10.87
C GLY A 13 31.43 26.46 11.34
N ARG A 14 30.96 27.27 12.31
CA ARG A 14 29.61 27.22 12.92
C ARG A 14 28.45 27.06 11.91
N PHE A 15 28.58 27.62 10.70
CA PHE A 15 27.58 27.47 9.64
C PHE A 15 27.42 26.02 9.19
N ARG A 16 28.51 25.27 9.06
CA ARG A 16 28.49 23.86 8.67
C ARG A 16 27.98 22.98 9.81
N GLU A 17 28.44 23.23 11.03
CA GLU A 17 28.09 22.44 12.22
C GLU A 17 26.65 22.69 12.73
N THR A 18 26.12 23.89 12.52
CA THR A 18 24.80 24.27 13.07
C THR A 18 23.68 24.15 12.04
N LEU A 19 23.96 24.47 10.77
CA LEU A 19 22.90 24.63 9.74
C LEU A 19 22.84 23.50 8.72
N LEU A 20 23.91 22.72 8.50
CA LEU A 20 23.92 21.70 7.44
C LEU A 20 23.58 20.29 7.93
N GLY A 21 23.84 19.97 9.20
CA GLY A 21 23.44 18.69 9.76
C GLY A 21 23.94 18.48 11.18
N LYS A 22 23.07 17.92 12.03
CA LYS A 22 23.41 17.51 13.40
C LYS A 22 23.13 16.02 13.57
N ARG A 23 23.90 15.38 14.45
CA ARG A 23 23.59 14.03 14.91
C ARG A 23 22.37 14.10 15.83
N VAL A 24 21.49 13.10 15.69
CA VAL A 24 20.22 13.02 16.42
C VAL A 24 20.25 11.77 17.29
N ASP A 25 19.88 11.91 18.56
CA ASP A 25 20.03 10.85 19.56
C ASP A 25 19.06 9.67 19.34
N TYR A 26 17.79 9.97 19.08
CA TYR A 26 16.76 8.94 18.84
C TYR A 26 16.70 8.56 17.35
N SER A 27 17.79 7.96 16.87
CA SER A 27 17.91 7.50 15.51
C SER A 27 18.60 6.13 15.38
N GLY A 28 18.27 5.41 14.31
CA GLY A 28 18.86 4.13 13.96
C GLY A 28 19.05 4.01 12.45
N ARG A 29 19.79 3.01 11.99
CA ARG A 29 19.96 2.71 10.56
C ARG A 29 20.06 1.20 10.35
N SER A 30 19.41 0.71 9.31
CA SER A 30 19.59 -0.67 8.83
C SER A 30 19.34 -0.79 7.33
N VAL A 31 19.71 -1.93 6.78
CA VAL A 31 19.36 -2.35 5.41
C VAL A 31 17.84 -2.54 5.32
N ILE A 32 17.26 -2.23 4.16
CA ILE A 32 15.84 -2.45 3.89
C ILE A 32 15.58 -3.76 3.16
N VAL A 33 14.44 -4.37 3.46
CA VAL A 33 13.90 -5.55 2.77
C VAL A 33 12.44 -5.34 2.42
N VAL A 34 11.95 -6.04 1.41
CA VAL A 34 10.56 -5.93 0.97
C VAL A 34 9.60 -6.54 2.00
N GLY A 35 8.54 -5.80 2.34
CA GLY A 35 7.46 -6.23 3.23
C GLY A 35 6.12 -6.24 2.51
N PRO A 36 5.81 -7.26 1.67
CA PRO A 36 4.61 -7.28 0.84
C PRO A 36 3.31 -7.43 1.65
N SER A 37 3.37 -8.04 2.84
CA SER A 37 2.21 -8.23 3.73
C SER A 37 1.92 -7.02 4.62
N LEU A 38 2.75 -5.98 4.58
CA LEU A 38 2.53 -4.77 5.37
C LEU A 38 1.43 -3.93 4.74
N SER A 39 0.68 -3.19 5.57
CA SER A 39 -0.15 -2.11 5.04
C SER A 39 0.70 -0.93 4.62
N LEU A 40 0.21 -0.08 3.71
CA LEU A 40 0.95 1.08 3.20
C LEU A 40 1.48 2.02 4.31
N HIS A 41 0.72 2.17 5.39
CA HIS A 41 1.02 3.00 6.56
C HIS A 41 1.95 2.33 7.58
N GLN A 42 2.36 1.08 7.37
CA GLN A 42 3.14 0.29 8.32
C GLN A 42 4.57 0.10 7.83
N CYS A 43 5.50 -0.03 8.76
CA CYS A 43 6.86 -0.49 8.49
C CYS A 43 7.28 -1.56 9.50
N GLY A 44 8.17 -2.47 9.09
CA GLY A 44 8.75 -3.44 10.01
C GLY A 44 10.03 -2.90 10.63
N LEU A 45 10.09 -2.81 11.96
CA LEU A 45 11.30 -2.47 12.70
C LEU A 45 11.92 -3.71 13.37
N PRO A 46 13.24 -3.95 13.15
CA PRO A 46 13.98 -4.97 13.87
C PRO A 46 13.87 -4.82 15.38
N ARG A 47 13.81 -5.95 16.07
CA ARG A 47 13.80 -6.01 17.55
C ARG A 47 14.95 -5.25 18.20
N GLU A 48 16.17 -5.45 17.70
CA GLU A 48 17.39 -4.81 18.21
C GLU A 48 17.28 -3.27 18.15
N ILE A 49 16.83 -2.74 17.00
CA ILE A 49 16.65 -1.29 16.79
C ILE A 49 15.49 -0.74 17.62
N ALA A 50 14.38 -1.49 17.71
CA ALA A 50 13.21 -1.07 18.46
C ALA A 50 13.51 -0.96 19.97
N ILE A 51 14.25 -1.91 20.55
CA ILE A 51 14.65 -1.84 21.97
C ILE A 51 15.44 -0.56 22.25
N GLU A 52 16.46 -0.27 21.44
CA GLU A 52 17.33 0.89 21.67
C GLU A 52 16.57 2.21 21.47
N LEU A 53 15.79 2.34 20.39
CA LEU A 53 15.02 3.56 20.11
C LEU A 53 13.95 3.84 21.17
N PHE A 54 13.27 2.80 21.65
CA PHE A 54 12.15 2.94 22.58
C PHE A 54 12.53 2.67 24.04
N GLN A 55 13.83 2.52 24.35
CA GLN A 55 14.30 2.10 25.67
C GLN A 55 13.71 2.94 26.81
N THR A 56 13.69 4.26 26.66
CA THR A 56 13.15 5.19 27.67
C THR A 56 11.67 4.94 27.94
N PHE A 57 10.88 4.71 26.90
CA PHE A 57 9.44 4.45 27.00
C PHE A 57 9.15 3.07 27.59
N LEU A 58 9.92 2.07 27.18
CA LEU A 58 9.85 0.71 27.69
C LEU A 58 10.13 0.66 29.20
N ILE A 59 11.17 1.35 29.67
CA ILE A 59 11.49 1.43 31.10
C ILE A 59 10.35 2.09 31.88
N ARG A 60 9.78 3.18 31.36
CA ARG A 60 8.67 3.89 32.00
C ARG A 60 7.46 2.98 32.20
N ASP A 61 7.11 2.21 31.17
CA ASP A 61 5.93 1.36 31.21
C ASP A 61 6.17 0.07 32.04
N LEU A 62 7.39 -0.47 32.06
CA LEU A 62 7.78 -1.55 32.99
C LEU A 62 7.62 -1.15 34.46
N ILE A 63 8.01 0.07 34.83
CA ILE A 63 7.84 0.60 36.18
C ILE A 63 6.36 0.85 36.48
N ARG A 64 5.63 1.46 35.53
CA ARG A 64 4.18 1.74 35.69
C ARG A 64 3.37 0.47 35.91
N LYS A 65 3.71 -0.62 35.22
CA LYS A 65 3.03 -1.92 35.33
C LYS A 65 3.58 -2.79 36.47
N HIS A 66 4.47 -2.26 37.32
CA HIS A 66 5.08 -2.95 38.47
C HIS A 66 5.92 -4.19 38.12
N PHE A 67 6.39 -4.34 36.88
CA PHE A 67 7.36 -5.38 36.51
C PHE A 67 8.78 -5.06 36.98
N ALA A 68 9.09 -3.77 37.16
CA ALA A 68 10.36 -3.28 37.66
C ALA A 68 10.15 -2.27 38.79
N SER A 69 10.99 -2.34 39.82
CA SER A 69 10.95 -1.41 40.96
C SER A 69 11.69 -0.09 40.68
N ASN A 70 12.75 -0.12 39.87
CA ASN A 70 13.62 1.03 39.64
C ASN A 70 14.04 1.11 38.15
N THR A 71 14.48 2.28 37.70
CA THR A 71 15.06 2.47 36.36
C THR A 71 16.28 1.56 36.12
N ALA A 72 17.12 1.38 37.15
CA ALA A 72 18.30 0.53 37.06
C ALA A 72 17.94 -0.97 36.90
N THR A 73 16.94 -1.45 37.66
CA THR A 73 16.46 -2.83 37.55
C THR A 73 15.78 -3.07 36.21
N ALA A 74 15.00 -2.10 35.72
CA ALA A 74 14.38 -2.17 34.39
C ALA A 74 15.44 -2.25 33.28
N LYS A 75 16.48 -1.41 33.31
CA LYS A 75 17.59 -1.46 32.35
C LYS A 75 18.31 -2.81 32.38
N ARG A 76 18.55 -3.35 33.58
CA ARG A 76 19.17 -4.66 33.75
C ARG A 76 18.28 -5.77 33.22
N GLN A 77 16.98 -5.75 33.53
CA GLN A 77 15.99 -6.69 33.02
C GLN A 77 15.91 -6.64 31.49
N ILE A 78 15.89 -5.46 30.86
CA ILE A 78 15.88 -5.36 29.40
C ILE A 78 17.12 -6.05 28.80
N LYS A 79 18.32 -5.84 29.37
CA LYS A 79 19.56 -6.47 28.89
C LYS A 79 19.63 -7.98 29.15
N GLU A 80 19.21 -8.44 30.33
CA GLU A 80 19.31 -9.85 30.73
C GLU A 80 18.16 -10.70 30.18
N ARG A 81 16.98 -10.08 30.00
CA ARG A 81 15.72 -10.73 29.63
C ARG A 81 15.21 -10.28 28.27
N GLU A 82 16.09 -9.92 27.32
CA GLU A 82 15.69 -9.65 25.93
C GLU A 82 14.82 -10.78 25.35
N LYS A 83 14.98 -12.01 25.83
CA LYS A 83 14.22 -13.17 25.32
C LYS A 83 12.85 -13.37 25.99
N GLU A 84 12.49 -12.58 27.00
CA GLU A 84 11.18 -12.76 27.66
C GLU A 84 10.04 -12.21 26.80
N PRO A 85 8.93 -12.97 26.65
CA PRO A 85 7.78 -12.55 25.84
C PRO A 85 7.15 -11.25 26.36
N ILE A 86 7.18 -11.04 27.67
CA ILE A 86 6.59 -9.87 28.34
C ILE A 86 7.22 -8.56 27.84
N VAL A 87 8.54 -8.53 27.62
CA VAL A 87 9.24 -7.33 27.14
C VAL A 87 8.77 -6.98 25.73
N TRP A 88 8.56 -7.99 24.89
CA TRP A 88 8.10 -7.81 23.51
C TRP A 88 6.65 -7.35 23.44
N GLU A 89 5.78 -7.86 24.30
CA GLU A 89 4.38 -7.44 24.39
C GLU A 89 4.28 -5.97 24.79
N ILE A 90 5.02 -5.56 25.82
CA ILE A 90 5.05 -4.15 26.26
C ILE A 90 5.67 -3.26 25.18
N LEU A 91 6.74 -3.71 24.52
CA LEU A 91 7.36 -2.96 23.43
C LEU A 91 6.38 -2.75 22.26
N GLN A 92 5.61 -3.78 21.89
CA GLN A 92 4.59 -3.67 20.86
C GLN A 92 3.51 -2.64 21.22
N GLU A 93 3.04 -2.63 22.47
CA GLU A 93 2.07 -1.66 22.96
C GLU A 93 2.62 -0.23 22.92
N VAL A 94 3.87 -0.02 23.36
CA VAL A 94 4.55 1.28 23.27
C VAL A 94 4.67 1.74 21.82
N MET A 95 5.05 0.84 20.92
CA MET A 95 5.21 1.15 19.49
C MET A 95 3.88 1.51 18.80
N GLN A 96 2.76 0.90 19.19
CA GLN A 96 1.44 1.26 18.65
C GLN A 96 1.08 2.74 18.87
N GLY A 97 1.55 3.33 19.96
CA GLY A 97 1.32 4.74 20.28
C GLY A 97 2.17 5.73 19.49
N HIS A 98 3.28 5.31 18.88
CA HIS A 98 4.31 6.22 18.37
C HIS A 98 4.63 5.98 16.89
N PRO A 99 4.42 6.97 16.00
CA PRO A 99 4.86 6.88 14.63
C PRO A 99 6.40 6.99 14.55
N VAL A 100 7.00 6.45 13.49
CA VAL A 100 8.43 6.59 13.20
C VAL A 100 8.63 7.20 11.82
N LEU A 101 9.70 7.98 11.65
CA LEU A 101 10.07 8.56 10.37
C LEU A 101 11.17 7.72 9.73
N LEU A 102 10.94 7.25 8.50
CA LEU A 102 11.97 6.62 7.69
C LEU A 102 12.54 7.64 6.69
N ASN A 103 13.85 7.63 6.52
CA ASN A 103 14.58 8.52 5.63
C ASN A 103 15.60 7.74 4.79
N ARG A 104 15.64 8.01 3.48
CA ARG A 104 16.72 7.56 2.59
C ARG A 104 17.55 8.73 2.10
N ALA A 105 18.87 8.63 2.25
CA ALA A 105 19.80 9.59 1.69
C ALA A 105 20.25 9.16 0.29
N PRO A 106 20.41 10.08 -0.68
CA PRO A 106 20.15 11.52 -0.60
C PRO A 106 18.65 11.86 -0.63
N THR A 107 18.22 12.80 0.22
CA THR A 107 16.81 13.25 0.28
C THR A 107 16.57 14.36 -0.75
N LEU A 108 15.99 14.03 -1.90
CA LEU A 108 15.79 14.97 -3.02
C LEU A 108 14.51 15.80 -2.93
N HIS A 109 13.48 15.27 -2.26
CA HIS A 109 12.17 15.88 -2.12
C HIS A 109 11.52 15.41 -0.81
N ARG A 110 10.40 16.04 -0.43
CA ARG A 110 9.70 15.77 0.84
C ARG A 110 9.39 14.28 1.07
N LEU A 111 9.09 13.52 0.02
CA LEU A 111 8.73 12.10 0.11
C LEU A 111 9.92 11.18 0.42
N GLY A 112 11.14 11.71 0.43
CA GLY A 112 12.31 10.99 0.91
C GLY A 112 12.33 10.85 2.44
N ILE A 113 11.37 11.46 3.14
CA ILE A 113 11.09 11.23 4.56
C ILE A 113 9.58 11.01 4.71
N LEU A 114 9.17 9.84 5.22
CA LEU A 114 7.76 9.54 5.48
C LEU A 114 7.58 8.90 6.86
N ALA A 115 6.40 9.10 7.43
CA ALA A 115 5.99 8.50 8.69
C ALA A 115 5.27 7.17 8.48
N PHE A 116 5.53 6.24 9.38
CA PHE A 116 4.94 4.91 9.40
C PHE A 116 4.59 4.50 10.83
N GLN A 117 3.61 3.62 10.94
CA GLN A 117 3.33 2.86 12.16
C GLN A 117 4.31 1.68 12.24
N PRO A 118 5.21 1.63 13.23
CA PRO A 118 6.16 0.53 13.32
C PRO A 118 5.49 -0.76 13.82
N ILE A 119 5.93 -1.88 13.25
CA ILE A 119 5.59 -3.24 13.65
C ILE A 119 6.88 -3.99 13.95
N LEU A 120 6.90 -4.73 15.05
CA LEU A 120 8.07 -5.50 15.45
C LEU A 120 8.29 -6.69 14.50
N VAL A 121 9.47 -6.79 13.89
CA VAL A 121 9.87 -7.92 13.04
C VAL A 121 11.06 -8.67 13.64
N GLY A 122 11.11 -9.99 13.42
CA GLY A 122 12.17 -10.84 13.98
C GLY A 122 13.54 -10.71 13.28
N GLY A 123 13.58 -10.16 12.06
CA GLY A 123 14.81 -9.95 11.31
C GLY A 123 15.62 -8.74 11.79
N ARG A 124 16.77 -8.51 11.14
CA ARG A 124 17.66 -7.35 11.38
C ARG A 124 17.47 -6.20 10.38
N ALA A 125 16.70 -6.42 9.32
CA ALA A 125 16.43 -5.44 8.29
C ALA A 125 15.08 -4.75 8.52
N ILE A 126 14.99 -3.50 8.07
CA ILE A 126 13.74 -2.73 8.09
C ILE A 126 12.85 -3.22 6.94
N CYS A 127 11.64 -3.67 7.25
CA CYS A 127 10.69 -4.07 6.21
C CYS A 127 9.94 -2.85 5.69
N LEU A 128 10.03 -2.61 4.38
CA LEU A 128 9.40 -1.48 3.70
C LEU A 128 8.33 -1.95 2.72
N HIS A 129 7.23 -1.20 2.64
CA HIS A 129 6.17 -1.48 1.69
C HIS A 129 6.63 -1.20 0.24
N PRO A 130 6.42 -2.10 -0.75
CA PRO A 130 6.96 -1.94 -2.10
C PRO A 130 6.45 -0.68 -2.83
N LEU A 131 5.19 -0.27 -2.61
CA LEU A 131 4.63 0.94 -3.24
C LEU A 131 5.28 2.26 -2.82
N VAL A 132 5.95 2.34 -1.65
CA VAL A 132 6.60 3.58 -1.23
C VAL A 132 8.04 3.70 -1.75
N CYS A 133 8.61 2.64 -2.32
CA CYS A 133 10.00 2.61 -2.80
C CYS A 133 10.28 3.70 -3.84
N LYS A 134 9.34 3.97 -4.75
CA LYS A 134 9.45 5.05 -5.73
C LYS A 134 9.59 6.42 -5.07
N GLY A 135 8.86 6.64 -3.96
CA GLY A 135 8.94 7.87 -3.17
C GLY A 135 10.26 8.05 -2.44
N PHE A 136 10.99 6.97 -2.14
CA PHE A 136 12.34 7.04 -1.56
C PHE A 136 13.46 6.94 -2.61
N ASN A 137 13.10 6.66 -3.87
CA ASN A 137 14.01 6.23 -4.92
C ASN A 137 14.86 5.01 -4.48
N ALA A 138 14.25 4.09 -3.72
CA ALA A 138 14.93 2.98 -3.06
C ALA A 138 14.75 1.66 -3.83
N ASP A 139 15.75 0.79 -3.75
CA ASP A 139 15.70 -0.60 -4.17
C ASP A 139 16.14 -1.54 -3.02
N PHE A 140 16.24 -2.84 -3.30
CA PHE A 140 16.50 -3.86 -2.28
C PHE A 140 17.82 -4.61 -2.51
N ASP A 141 18.82 -3.93 -3.07
CA ASP A 141 20.14 -4.52 -3.40
C ASP A 141 21.20 -4.33 -2.28
N GLY A 142 20.83 -3.68 -1.18
CA GLY A 142 21.73 -3.30 -0.09
C GLY A 142 21.50 -1.90 0.46
N ASP A 143 20.58 -1.16 -0.15
CA ASP A 143 20.08 0.14 0.32
C ASP A 143 19.79 0.16 1.83
N GLN A 144 20.16 1.28 2.47
CA GLN A 144 19.97 1.51 3.90
C GLN A 144 19.07 2.71 4.13
N MET A 145 18.23 2.61 5.17
CA MET A 145 17.39 3.72 5.61
C MET A 145 17.66 4.05 7.08
N ALA A 146 17.61 5.34 7.37
CA ALA A 146 17.60 5.84 8.73
C ALA A 146 16.17 5.85 9.28
N VAL A 147 16.04 5.57 10.57
CA VAL A 147 14.79 5.70 11.32
C VAL A 147 14.96 6.75 12.41
N HIS A 148 13.94 7.59 12.60
CA HIS A 148 13.91 8.64 13.61
C HIS A 148 12.60 8.55 14.42
N LEU A 149 12.70 8.75 15.73
CA LEU A 149 11.54 8.70 16.63
C LEU A 149 11.11 10.13 17.05
N PRO A 150 9.95 10.63 16.61
CA PRO A 150 9.39 11.89 17.12
C PRO A 150 8.97 11.74 18.58
N LEU A 151 9.47 12.63 19.45
CA LEU A 151 9.26 12.55 20.90
C LEU A 151 8.09 13.42 21.38
N SER A 152 8.05 14.70 20.98
CA SER A 152 7.02 15.63 21.44
C SER A 152 5.65 15.29 20.84
N LEU A 153 4.58 15.69 21.53
CA LEU A 153 3.22 15.43 21.06
C LEU A 153 2.94 16.17 19.75
N GLU A 154 3.48 17.37 19.59
CA GLU A 154 3.38 18.18 18.38
C GLU A 154 4.07 17.47 17.21
N ALA A 155 5.29 16.95 17.41
CA ALA A 155 6.02 16.22 16.37
C ALA A 155 5.31 14.92 15.99
N GLN A 156 4.72 14.21 16.96
CA GLN A 156 3.92 13.02 16.69
C GLN A 156 2.64 13.37 15.92
N ALA A 157 1.99 14.49 16.23
CA ALA A 157 0.81 14.97 15.54
C ALA A 157 1.13 15.37 14.09
N GLU A 158 2.22 16.12 13.87
CA GLU A 158 2.70 16.46 12.52
C GLU A 158 3.05 15.21 11.71
N ALA A 159 3.74 14.25 12.31
CA ALA A 159 4.04 12.98 11.66
C ALA A 159 2.74 12.31 11.21
N ARG A 160 1.75 12.18 12.11
CA ARG A 160 0.43 11.56 11.87
C ARG A 160 -0.38 12.25 10.77
N LEU A 161 -0.44 13.57 10.79
CA LEU A 161 -1.33 14.35 9.92
C LEU A 161 -0.70 14.68 8.56
N LEU A 162 0.61 14.93 8.53
CA LEU A 162 1.29 15.51 7.36
C LEU A 162 2.24 14.52 6.69
N MET A 163 2.91 13.65 7.45
CA MET A 163 4.02 12.85 6.93
C MET A 163 3.67 11.37 6.70
N PHE A 164 2.50 10.87 7.13
CA PHE A 164 2.17 9.46 6.94
C PHE A 164 2.13 9.06 5.47
N SER A 165 2.66 7.87 5.18
CA SER A 165 2.78 7.35 3.82
C SER A 165 1.45 7.23 3.08
N HIS A 166 0.37 6.83 3.76
CA HIS A 166 -0.96 6.66 3.15
C HIS A 166 -1.65 7.99 2.79
N ILE A 167 -1.17 9.12 3.31
CA ILE A 167 -1.67 10.47 2.98
C ILE A 167 -0.86 11.05 1.80
N ASN A 168 0.40 10.65 1.69
CA ASN A 168 1.36 11.18 0.72
C ASN A 168 1.46 10.32 -0.55
N LEU A 169 0.34 10.15 -1.25
CA LEU A 169 0.25 9.29 -2.43
C LEU A 169 0.64 9.98 -3.75
N LEU A 170 0.60 11.32 -3.78
CA LEU A 170 0.80 12.13 -4.97
C LEU A 170 2.16 12.84 -4.97
N SER A 171 2.70 13.06 -6.16
CA SER A 171 3.88 13.88 -6.37
C SER A 171 3.57 15.34 -6.07
N PRO A 172 4.36 16.01 -5.20
CA PRO A 172 4.18 17.44 -4.95
C PRO A 172 4.53 18.32 -6.17
N ALA A 173 5.27 17.79 -7.15
CA ALA A 173 5.71 18.56 -8.31
C ALA A 173 4.69 18.57 -9.46
N ILE A 174 4.06 17.42 -9.75
CA ILE A 174 3.21 17.22 -10.93
C ILE A 174 1.76 16.89 -10.55
N GLY A 175 1.52 16.38 -9.33
CA GLY A 175 0.22 15.86 -8.90
C GLY A 175 -0.03 14.40 -9.30
N ASP A 176 0.87 13.78 -10.07
CA ASP A 176 0.77 12.39 -10.47
C ASP A 176 0.91 11.41 -9.28
N PRO A 177 0.24 10.25 -9.32
CA PRO A 177 0.38 9.24 -8.29
C PRO A 177 1.80 8.64 -8.27
N ILE A 178 2.40 8.57 -7.08
CA ILE A 178 3.71 7.95 -6.86
C ILE A 178 3.57 6.52 -6.39
N CYS A 179 2.59 6.24 -5.52
CA CYS A 179 2.28 4.90 -5.03
C CYS A 179 1.50 4.12 -6.07
N VAL A 180 2.13 3.82 -7.21
CA VAL A 180 1.55 3.04 -8.31
C VAL A 180 2.13 1.63 -8.32
N PRO A 181 1.36 0.60 -8.71
CA PRO A 181 1.88 -0.73 -8.95
C PRO A 181 3.07 -0.70 -9.93
N THR A 182 4.14 -1.42 -9.60
CA THR A 182 5.37 -1.53 -10.41
C THR A 182 5.76 -2.99 -10.61
N GLN A 183 6.57 -3.27 -11.64
CA GLN A 183 7.22 -4.56 -11.89
C GLN A 183 6.24 -5.75 -11.75
N ASP A 184 6.43 -6.60 -10.76
CA ASP A 184 5.66 -7.83 -10.54
C ASP A 184 4.16 -7.58 -10.37
N MET A 185 3.78 -6.46 -9.73
CA MET A 185 2.36 -6.12 -9.58
C MET A 185 1.74 -5.81 -10.94
N LEU A 186 2.44 -5.10 -11.81
CA LEU A 186 1.95 -4.80 -13.16
C LEU A 186 1.87 -6.06 -14.01
N ILE A 187 2.85 -6.96 -13.93
CA ILE A 187 2.83 -8.24 -14.64
C ILE A 187 1.65 -9.09 -14.17
N GLY A 188 1.41 -9.16 -12.85
CA GLY A 188 0.27 -9.88 -12.28
C GLY A 188 -1.07 -9.34 -12.76
N LEU A 189 -1.24 -8.02 -12.73
CA LEU A 189 -2.45 -7.36 -13.24
C LEU A 189 -2.62 -7.54 -14.75
N TYR A 190 -1.53 -7.45 -15.53
CA TYR A 190 -1.55 -7.64 -16.97
C TYR A 190 -1.95 -9.07 -17.35
N VAL A 191 -1.33 -10.08 -16.73
CA VAL A 191 -1.68 -11.50 -16.94
C VAL A 191 -3.11 -11.78 -16.51
N LEU A 192 -3.58 -11.17 -15.42
CA LEU A 192 -4.96 -11.30 -14.97
C LEU A 192 -5.95 -10.72 -16.01
N THR A 193 -5.58 -9.64 -16.68
CA THR A 193 -6.48 -8.90 -17.60
C THR A 193 -6.28 -9.26 -19.08
N ILE A 194 -5.38 -10.19 -19.41
CA ILE A 194 -5.17 -10.57 -20.81
C ILE A 194 -6.40 -11.31 -21.36
N GLY A 195 -6.96 -10.83 -22.47
CA GLY A 195 -8.22 -11.31 -23.03
C GLY A 195 -8.06 -12.25 -24.21
N ASN A 196 -8.63 -13.46 -24.13
CA ASN A 196 -8.78 -14.35 -25.28
C ASN A 196 -10.17 -14.19 -25.95
N ARG A 197 -10.34 -14.55 -27.23
CA ARG A 197 -11.49 -14.12 -28.06
C ARG A 197 -12.62 -15.16 -28.29
N ARG A 198 -12.79 -16.22 -27.49
CA ARG A 198 -13.92 -17.19 -27.63
C ARG A 198 -14.55 -17.57 -26.30
N GLY A 199 -15.84 -17.25 -26.07
CA GLY A 199 -16.40 -17.21 -24.71
C GLY A 199 -17.73 -17.89 -24.45
N ILE A 200 -17.96 -18.15 -23.16
CA ILE A 200 -19.10 -18.87 -22.58
C ILE A 200 -20.03 -17.86 -21.87
N CYS A 201 -21.35 -18.04 -21.93
CA CYS A 201 -22.28 -17.12 -21.25
C CYS A 201 -22.41 -17.43 -19.74
N ALA A 202 -22.37 -16.40 -18.89
CA ALA A 202 -22.54 -16.52 -17.43
C ALA A 202 -23.56 -15.49 -16.90
N ASN A 203 -24.47 -15.94 -16.04
CA ASN A 203 -25.56 -15.11 -15.52
C ASN A 203 -25.13 -14.21 -14.35
N SER A 204 -24.12 -14.60 -13.58
CA SER A 204 -23.63 -13.88 -12.41
C SER A 204 -22.11 -13.98 -12.28
N SER A 205 -21.48 -12.97 -11.67
CA SER A 205 -20.05 -12.98 -11.34
C SER A 205 -19.70 -14.10 -10.35
N TYR A 206 -20.61 -14.44 -9.44
CA TYR A 206 -20.45 -15.56 -8.50
C TYR A 206 -20.45 -16.92 -9.21
N ASP A 207 -21.28 -17.09 -10.24
CA ASP A 207 -21.35 -18.33 -11.00
C ASP A 207 -20.05 -18.54 -11.79
N ALA A 208 -19.52 -17.47 -12.38
CA ALA A 208 -18.23 -17.51 -13.07
C ALA A 208 -17.08 -17.87 -12.11
N LEU A 209 -17.03 -17.27 -10.92
CA LEU A 209 -16.04 -17.63 -9.90
C LEU A 209 -16.21 -19.07 -9.39
N GLY A 210 -17.45 -19.54 -9.25
CA GLY A 210 -17.75 -20.93 -8.91
C GLY A 210 -17.25 -21.92 -9.97
N ALA A 211 -17.48 -21.61 -11.25
CA ALA A 211 -17.00 -22.41 -12.37
C ALA A 211 -15.46 -22.47 -12.45
N TYR A 212 -14.78 -21.36 -12.11
CA TYR A 212 -13.32 -21.33 -11.99
C TYR A 212 -12.79 -22.20 -10.86
N ARG A 213 -13.42 -22.15 -9.68
CA ARG A 213 -13.05 -23.02 -8.54
C ARG A 213 -13.20 -24.50 -8.88
N GLN A 214 -14.18 -24.82 -9.73
CA GLN A 214 -14.39 -26.18 -10.27
C GLN A 214 -13.47 -26.53 -11.45
N LYS A 215 -12.51 -25.66 -11.81
CA LYS A 215 -11.58 -25.80 -12.95
C LYS A 215 -12.27 -25.97 -14.31
N LYS A 216 -13.50 -25.47 -14.47
CA LYS A 216 -14.26 -25.53 -15.74
C LYS A 216 -13.88 -24.41 -16.71
N ILE A 217 -13.38 -23.29 -16.19
CA ILE A 217 -12.95 -22.13 -16.96
C ILE A 217 -11.60 -21.62 -16.42
N GLY A 218 -10.79 -21.02 -17.29
CA GLY A 218 -9.56 -20.31 -16.94
C GLY A 218 -9.79 -18.83 -16.65
N LEU A 219 -8.73 -18.11 -16.23
CA LEU A 219 -8.78 -16.65 -16.00
C LEU A 219 -8.93 -15.85 -17.30
N ASP A 220 -8.31 -16.34 -18.36
CA ASP A 220 -8.30 -15.79 -19.72
C ASP A 220 -9.55 -16.16 -20.54
N SER A 221 -10.36 -17.09 -20.02
CA SER A 221 -11.59 -17.55 -20.66
C SER A 221 -12.59 -16.40 -20.73
N PRO A 222 -12.94 -15.91 -21.93
CA PRO A 222 -13.89 -14.83 -22.05
C PRO A 222 -15.29 -15.35 -21.76
N LEU A 223 -16.13 -14.45 -21.28
CA LEU A 223 -17.48 -14.76 -20.86
C LEU A 223 -18.41 -13.58 -21.11
N TRP A 224 -19.67 -13.88 -21.38
CA TRP A 224 -20.73 -12.88 -21.42
C TRP A 224 -21.32 -12.75 -20.04
N LEU A 225 -21.03 -11.65 -19.34
CA LEU A 225 -21.55 -11.37 -18.01
C LEU A 225 -22.82 -10.53 -18.13
N ARG A 226 -23.91 -10.96 -17.49
CA ARG A 226 -25.10 -10.12 -17.36
C ARG A 226 -24.80 -8.90 -16.49
N TRP A 227 -24.89 -7.72 -17.10
CA TRP A 227 -24.67 -6.43 -16.46
C TRP A 227 -25.97 -5.90 -15.83
N LYS A 228 -25.85 -5.26 -14.66
CA LYS A 228 -26.98 -4.61 -13.99
C LYS A 228 -27.18 -3.21 -14.58
N LEU A 229 -28.41 -2.89 -14.99
CA LEU A 229 -28.74 -1.63 -15.67
C LEU A 229 -28.43 -0.36 -14.84
N ASP A 230 -28.36 -0.46 -13.51
CA ASP A 230 -28.11 0.68 -12.62
C ASP A 230 -26.66 1.21 -12.68
N GLN A 231 -25.73 0.43 -13.25
CA GLN A 231 -24.34 0.83 -13.41
C GLN A 231 -24.14 1.40 -14.82
N ARG A 232 -23.89 2.72 -14.90
CA ARG A 232 -23.74 3.46 -16.17
C ARG A 232 -22.72 2.77 -17.09
N VAL A 233 -23.21 2.26 -18.21
CA VAL A 233 -22.38 1.84 -19.34
C VAL A 233 -22.04 3.11 -20.12
N VAL A 234 -20.80 3.60 -20.00
CA VAL A 234 -20.29 4.64 -20.89
C VAL A 234 -19.90 3.95 -22.19
N GLY A 235 -20.84 3.88 -23.14
CA GLY A 235 -20.55 3.50 -24.52
C GLY A 235 -20.51 4.75 -25.39
N SER A 236 -19.48 4.87 -26.24
CA SER A 236 -19.53 5.69 -27.45
C SER A 236 -20.73 5.25 -28.31
N SER A 237 -21.30 6.17 -29.08
CA SER A 237 -22.40 5.92 -30.04
C SER A 237 -21.97 4.91 -31.11
N GLU A 238 -21.97 3.63 -30.78
CA GLU A 238 -21.64 2.53 -31.68
C GLU A 238 -22.90 2.00 -32.36
N VAL A 239 -22.76 1.61 -33.63
CA VAL A 239 -23.81 0.94 -34.39
C VAL A 239 -23.70 -0.58 -34.12
N PRO A 240 -24.80 -1.31 -33.93
CA PRO A 240 -24.74 -2.75 -33.74
C PRO A 240 -24.12 -3.43 -34.96
N ILE A 241 -23.27 -4.43 -34.72
CA ILE A 241 -22.63 -5.25 -35.76
C ILE A 241 -23.70 -6.14 -36.39
N GLU A 242 -24.58 -6.68 -35.57
CA GLU A 242 -25.65 -7.58 -36.00
C GLU A 242 -26.88 -7.37 -35.11
N VAL A 243 -28.06 -7.40 -35.72
CA VAL A 243 -29.33 -7.39 -35.00
C VAL A 243 -30.13 -8.62 -35.40
N GLN A 244 -30.42 -9.49 -34.44
CA GLN A 244 -31.21 -10.70 -34.65
C GLN A 244 -32.60 -10.53 -34.05
N TYR A 245 -33.63 -11.02 -34.74
CA TYR A 245 -35.01 -10.98 -34.25
C TYR A 245 -35.50 -12.40 -33.96
N GLU A 246 -35.96 -12.64 -32.74
CA GLU A 246 -36.60 -13.90 -32.38
C GLU A 246 -38.06 -13.93 -32.82
N SER A 247 -38.59 -15.14 -33.07
CA SER A 247 -39.97 -15.37 -33.47
C SER A 247 -41.00 -14.85 -32.46
N LEU A 248 -40.59 -14.66 -31.20
CA LEU A 248 -41.37 -14.12 -30.09
C LEU A 248 -41.30 -12.58 -30.00
N GLY A 249 -40.60 -11.93 -30.93
CA GLY A 249 -40.47 -10.47 -31.06
C GLY A 249 -39.45 -9.82 -30.13
N ALA A 250 -38.55 -10.60 -29.52
CA ALA A 250 -37.36 -10.06 -28.85
C ALA A 250 -36.28 -9.74 -29.89
N SER A 251 -35.50 -8.68 -29.67
CA SER A 251 -34.35 -8.36 -30.52
C SER A 251 -33.04 -8.49 -29.73
N HIS A 252 -32.04 -9.07 -30.39
CA HIS A 252 -30.67 -9.19 -29.90
C HIS A 252 -29.79 -8.25 -30.72
N GLU A 253 -29.31 -7.18 -30.09
CA GLU A 253 -28.38 -6.24 -30.70
C GLU A 253 -26.97 -6.59 -30.24
N ILE A 254 -26.16 -7.12 -31.16
CA ILE A 254 -24.79 -7.57 -30.91
C ILE A 254 -23.84 -6.42 -31.27
N TYR A 255 -23.07 -5.95 -30.29
CA TYR A 255 -21.99 -4.99 -30.45
C TYR A 255 -20.63 -5.68 -30.24
N GLY A 256 -19.53 -4.96 -30.46
CA GLY A 256 -18.19 -5.53 -30.33
C GLY A 256 -17.89 -6.09 -28.94
N HIS A 257 -18.39 -5.41 -27.89
CA HIS A 257 -18.06 -5.71 -26.50
C HIS A 257 -19.28 -5.92 -25.59
N TYR A 258 -20.50 -5.76 -26.12
CA TYR A 258 -21.73 -5.94 -25.34
C TYR A 258 -22.87 -6.44 -26.24
N LEU A 259 -23.88 -7.04 -25.61
CA LEU A 259 -25.08 -7.58 -26.23
C LEU A 259 -26.28 -7.00 -25.49
N ILE A 260 -27.21 -6.39 -26.21
CA ILE A 260 -28.45 -5.86 -25.65
C ILE A 260 -29.61 -6.77 -26.10
N ILE A 261 -30.41 -7.22 -25.14
CA ILE A 261 -31.64 -7.96 -25.39
C ILE A 261 -32.81 -7.02 -25.10
N ARG A 262 -33.60 -6.69 -26.13
CA ARG A 262 -34.81 -5.86 -26.00
C ARG A 262 -36.09 -6.69 -26.07
N SER A 263 -37.13 -6.18 -25.42
CA SER A 263 -38.48 -6.75 -25.44
C SER A 263 -39.24 -6.32 -26.70
N THR A 264 -40.42 -6.89 -26.90
CA THR A 264 -41.37 -6.54 -27.98
C THR A 264 -41.81 -5.07 -27.93
N LYS A 265 -41.66 -4.39 -26.79
CA LYS A 265 -41.94 -2.97 -26.58
C LYS A 265 -40.71 -2.06 -26.71
N ASP A 266 -39.61 -2.59 -27.24
CA ASP A 266 -38.31 -1.90 -27.36
C ASP A 266 -37.66 -1.52 -26.00
N GLU A 267 -38.12 -2.11 -24.89
CA GLU A 267 -37.51 -1.96 -23.57
C GLU A 267 -36.29 -2.87 -23.42
N ILE A 268 -35.16 -2.34 -22.93
CA ILE A 268 -33.96 -3.12 -22.62
C ILE A 268 -34.26 -4.06 -21.45
N ARG A 269 -34.24 -5.38 -21.72
CA ARG A 269 -34.39 -6.41 -20.67
C ARG A 269 -33.07 -6.74 -20.01
N TYR A 270 -32.07 -7.05 -20.81
CA TYR A 270 -30.76 -7.50 -20.33
C TYR A 270 -29.65 -6.88 -21.17
N ILE A 271 -28.55 -6.52 -20.50
CA ILE A 271 -27.29 -6.14 -21.14
C ILE A 271 -26.28 -7.21 -20.72
N TYR A 272 -25.58 -7.79 -21.69
CA TYR A 272 -24.45 -8.68 -21.44
C TYR A 272 -23.19 -7.98 -21.88
N ILE A 273 -22.17 -7.94 -21.03
CA ILE A 273 -20.85 -7.40 -21.37
C ILE A 273 -19.91 -8.58 -21.59
N ARG A 274 -19.17 -8.50 -22.69
CA ARG A 274 -18.10 -9.44 -22.98
C ARG A 274 -16.87 -9.07 -22.17
N THR A 275 -16.51 -9.91 -21.22
CA THR A 275 -15.36 -9.69 -20.33
C THR A 275 -14.60 -10.99 -20.11
N THR A 276 -13.54 -10.99 -19.31
CA THR A 276 -12.90 -12.21 -18.82
C THR A 276 -13.11 -12.36 -17.32
N LEU A 277 -12.91 -13.57 -16.80
CA LEU A 277 -12.98 -13.79 -15.36
C LEU A 277 -11.96 -12.93 -14.61
N GLY A 278 -10.76 -12.78 -15.17
CA GLY A 278 -9.72 -11.95 -14.55
C GLY A 278 -10.09 -10.46 -14.49
N HIS A 279 -10.73 -9.90 -15.52
CA HIS A 279 -11.31 -8.55 -15.45
C HIS A 279 -12.37 -8.46 -14.35
N ILE A 280 -13.28 -9.43 -14.24
CA ILE A 280 -14.31 -9.42 -13.20
C ILE A 280 -13.67 -9.45 -11.80
N SER A 281 -12.68 -10.32 -11.61
CA SER A 281 -11.96 -10.40 -10.34
C SER A 281 -11.30 -9.07 -10.02
N PHE A 282 -10.60 -8.45 -10.97
CA PHE A 282 -9.94 -7.17 -10.79
C PHE A 282 -10.92 -6.04 -10.44
N TYR A 283 -12.01 -5.89 -11.19
CA TYR A 283 -13.02 -4.86 -10.92
C TYR A 283 -13.72 -5.07 -9.58
N ARG A 284 -13.93 -6.33 -9.19
CA ARG A 284 -14.50 -6.66 -7.89
C ARG A 284 -13.56 -6.25 -6.75
N GLU A 285 -12.26 -6.51 -6.86
CA GLU A 285 -11.28 -6.04 -5.86
C GLU A 285 -11.28 -4.50 -5.76
N ILE A 286 -11.39 -3.79 -6.89
CA ILE A 286 -11.53 -2.32 -6.89
C ILE A 286 -12.81 -1.90 -6.17
N GLU A 287 -13.95 -2.52 -6.49
CA GLU A 287 -15.24 -2.17 -5.90
C GLU A 287 -15.24 -2.45 -4.39
N GLU A 288 -14.72 -3.60 -3.96
CA GLU A 288 -14.56 -3.95 -2.54
C GLU A 288 -13.63 -2.95 -1.82
N ALA A 289 -12.52 -2.54 -2.44
CA ALA A 289 -11.62 -1.53 -1.89
C ALA A 289 -12.30 -0.15 -1.75
N VAL A 290 -13.07 0.27 -2.75
CA VAL A 290 -13.81 1.55 -2.74
C VAL A 290 -14.92 1.51 -1.68
N GLN A 291 -15.71 0.44 -1.61
CA GLN A 291 -16.77 0.28 -0.62
C GLN A 291 -16.19 0.20 0.80
N GLY A 292 -15.07 -0.50 0.99
CA GLY A 292 -14.33 -0.54 2.25
C GLY A 292 -13.93 0.85 2.73
N PHE A 293 -13.49 1.71 1.81
CA PHE A 293 -13.17 3.11 2.11
C PHE A 293 -14.41 3.93 2.52
N SER A 294 -15.54 3.74 1.84
CA SER A 294 -16.80 4.41 2.19
C SER A 294 -17.32 4.02 3.57
N ARG A 295 -17.15 2.75 3.98
CA ARG A 295 -17.57 2.26 5.30
C ARG A 295 -16.64 2.71 6.43
N ALA A 296 -15.35 2.89 6.17
CA ALA A 296 -14.37 3.36 7.16
C ALA A 296 -14.47 4.86 7.48
N ARG A 297 -15.23 5.64 6.70
CA ARG A 297 -15.46 7.08 6.89
C ARG A 297 -16.74 7.41 7.69
N ILE A 298 -17.54 6.40 8.06
CA ILE A 298 -18.74 6.51 8.92
C ILE A 298 -18.37 5.97 10.29
#